data_AF-A0A9X3F4K2-F1
#
_entry.id   AF-A0A9X3F4K2-F1
#
_cell.length_a   1.000
_cell.length_b   1.000
_cell.length_c   1.000
_cell.angle_alpha   90.00
_cell.angle_beta   90.00
_cell.angle_gamma   90.00
#
_symmetry.space_group_name_H-M   'P 1'
#
loop_
_entity.id
_entity.type
_entity.pdbx_description
1 polymer ?
#
loop_
_entity_poly.entity_id
_entity_poly.type
_entity_poly.pdbx_seq_one_letter_code
_entity_poly.pdbx_strand_id
1 'polypeptide(L)'
;MNDATTDDAPPAGSSETGDEPAPGTSSGDDPAVTSEGPGQPVCGDGLVEGDELCDGAEVGGMSCADIDPGFTGALACAADCLAFDMADCEGAPIEWLVALNELTSKGAESGPFAGKGDAVELLNAGGAPADLSGWRLSDDPTLPADKTYVFPEGTTLMPGERLVLVELDPVSGEGDLPFGISSSNEETLTLVDGGDEVIDALTVEGVAAMVSWCRLPDGTGSWGHCEQTLGAPNIEALTICGNGVREADEACDGLDVGAAKCADRGFTAGAMTCTPKCNLDTSMCMSDPAAAINELESTNDEIELFNAGGDMIDMAGWILTDQAFDAAYDPAVDDEKLVFAAGTKLAPGQFLVVGKGEAAGQHPFGLSSNGDTVTLLKPDLTPVSQVTYGADQAALSFCRLADGPQGSWSSGCKPTFGAANSK
;
A
#
# COMPACT_ATOMS: atom_id res chain seq x y z
N MET A 1 -5.44 -25.68 -63.53
CA MET A 1 -6.38 -25.94 -64.65
C MET A 1 -7.26 -24.72 -64.75
N ASN A 2 -7.38 -24.12 -65.95
CA ASN A 2 -8.32 -23.06 -66.35
C ASN A 2 -8.23 -21.74 -65.54
N ASP A 3 -7.65 -20.62 -65.98
CA ASP A 3 -7.36 -19.99 -67.31
C ASP A 3 -8.44 -19.01 -67.82
N ALA A 4 -8.04 -18.06 -68.69
CA ALA A 4 -8.71 -16.81 -69.11
C ALA A 4 -8.76 -15.73 -67.99
N THR A 5 -8.20 -14.51 -68.06
CA THR A 5 -7.47 -13.71 -69.07
C THR A 5 -8.19 -13.27 -70.36
N THR A 6 -8.29 -11.93 -70.52
CA THR A 6 -8.00 -11.04 -71.69
C THR A 6 -8.43 -9.62 -71.25
N ASP A 7 -7.58 -8.60 -71.17
CA ASP A 7 -6.91 -7.84 -72.26
C ASP A 7 -7.89 -7.01 -73.11
N ASP A 8 -7.76 -5.67 -73.13
CA ASP A 8 -7.04 -4.94 -74.21
C ASP A 8 -6.86 -3.43 -73.92
N ALA A 9 -6.07 -2.71 -74.75
CA ALA A 9 -5.75 -1.27 -74.62
C ALA A 9 -5.59 -0.57 -76.02
N PRO A 10 -4.78 0.50 -76.22
CA PRO A 10 -4.94 1.89 -75.77
C PRO A 10 -5.29 2.95 -76.89
N PRO A 11 -4.44 3.94 -77.30
CA PRO A 11 -4.47 5.36 -76.86
C PRO A 11 -4.68 6.45 -77.97
N ALA A 12 -4.74 7.75 -77.57
CA ALA A 12 -3.82 8.85 -77.99
C ALA A 12 -4.41 10.27 -78.32
N GLY A 13 -3.68 11.33 -77.91
CA GLY A 13 -3.68 12.71 -78.49
C GLY A 13 -4.63 13.78 -77.88
N SER A 14 -4.35 15.11 -77.90
CA SER A 14 -3.08 15.86 -78.16
C SER A 14 -3.20 17.40 -77.89
N SER A 15 -2.18 17.98 -77.23
CA SER A 15 -1.58 19.34 -77.40
C SER A 15 -2.36 20.70 -77.39
N GLU A 16 -1.88 21.64 -76.53
CA GLU A 16 -1.62 23.10 -76.79
C GLU A 16 -2.80 24.11 -76.95
N THR A 17 -2.72 25.45 -76.72
CA THR A 17 -1.68 26.41 -76.18
C THR A 17 -2.32 27.75 -75.66
N GLY A 18 -1.58 28.54 -74.84
CA GLY A 18 -1.73 30.02 -74.64
C GLY A 18 -2.79 30.52 -73.63
N ASP A 19 -2.77 31.76 -73.08
CA ASP A 19 -1.74 32.84 -73.00
C ASP A 19 -2.14 33.87 -71.88
N GLU A 20 -1.29 34.84 -71.51
CA GLU A 20 -1.49 35.89 -70.46
C GLU A 20 -1.67 37.32 -71.11
N PRO A 21 -1.62 38.53 -70.45
CA PRO A 21 -1.45 38.94 -69.02
C PRO A 21 -2.35 40.12 -68.49
N ALA A 22 -2.07 40.55 -67.24
CA ALA A 22 -2.04 41.96 -66.71
C ALA A 22 -3.27 42.66 -66.02
N PRO A 23 -3.06 43.67 -65.13
CA PRO A 23 -4.05 44.16 -64.13
C PRO A 23 -4.37 45.70 -64.15
N GLY A 24 -5.16 46.21 -63.17
CA GLY A 24 -5.52 47.63 -62.98
C GLY A 24 -5.78 48.04 -61.50
N THR A 25 -5.90 49.35 -61.19
CA THR A 25 -5.74 49.93 -59.82
C THR A 25 -6.66 51.12 -59.47
N SER A 26 -6.58 51.57 -58.18
CA SER A 26 -6.82 52.94 -57.63
C SER A 26 -7.95 53.13 -56.57
N SER A 27 -7.96 54.28 -55.90
CA SER A 27 -8.46 54.51 -54.52
C SER A 27 -9.09 55.91 -54.29
N GLY A 28 -9.73 56.14 -53.13
CA GLY A 28 -10.16 57.47 -52.66
C GLY A 28 -11.00 57.45 -51.35
N ASP A 29 -10.86 58.48 -50.51
CA ASP A 29 -11.30 58.51 -49.10
C ASP A 29 -12.37 59.59 -48.76
N ASP A 30 -13.23 59.29 -47.76
CA ASP A 30 -13.92 60.11 -46.71
C ASP A 30 -14.57 61.51 -47.01
N PRO A 31 -15.57 62.03 -46.22
CA PRO A 31 -15.44 62.33 -44.76
C PRO A 31 -16.70 62.16 -43.85
N ALA A 32 -16.51 62.25 -42.52
CA ALA A 32 -17.53 62.11 -41.45
C ALA A 32 -17.86 63.39 -40.62
N VAL A 33 -18.92 63.36 -39.79
CA VAL A 33 -19.43 64.38 -38.80
C VAL A 33 -20.74 63.83 -38.16
N THR A 34 -21.18 63.97 -36.88
CA THR A 34 -20.72 64.56 -35.58
C THR A 34 -21.38 63.89 -34.34
N SER A 35 -20.62 63.77 -33.24
CA SER A 35 -20.97 63.87 -31.78
C SER A 35 -22.35 63.46 -31.18
N GLU A 36 -22.29 62.63 -30.13
CA GLU A 36 -22.53 63.03 -28.71
C GLU A 36 -21.40 62.45 -27.82
N GLY A 37 -21.39 62.70 -26.50
CA GLY A 37 -20.37 62.20 -25.57
C GLY A 37 -20.72 60.85 -24.93
N PRO A 38 -19.73 60.06 -24.44
CA PRO A 38 -19.99 58.72 -23.91
C PRO A 38 -20.84 58.76 -22.65
N GLY A 39 -21.75 57.78 -22.54
CA GLY A 39 -22.44 57.48 -21.29
C GLY A 39 -21.50 56.90 -20.25
N GLN A 40 -22.02 56.71 -19.03
CA GLN A 40 -21.47 55.68 -18.16
C GLN A 40 -22.09 54.34 -18.59
N PRO A 41 -21.37 53.21 -18.51
CA PRO A 41 -21.94 51.88 -18.81
C PRO A 41 -23.12 51.57 -17.88
N VAL A 42 -24.10 50.79 -18.38
CA VAL A 42 -25.40 50.56 -17.72
C VAL A 42 -25.88 49.12 -17.85
N CYS A 43 -25.22 48.22 -17.13
CA CYS A 43 -25.63 46.83 -16.92
C CYS A 43 -27.15 46.59 -16.95
N GLY A 44 -27.57 45.74 -17.89
CA GLY A 44 -28.95 45.40 -18.22
C GLY A 44 -29.53 46.17 -19.41
N ASP A 45 -28.73 46.89 -20.21
CA ASP A 45 -29.19 47.63 -21.40
C ASP A 45 -28.95 46.90 -22.75
N GLY A 46 -28.16 45.84 -22.74
CA GLY A 46 -27.85 44.97 -23.88
C GLY A 46 -26.56 45.32 -24.63
N LEU A 47 -25.70 46.19 -24.08
CA LEU A 47 -24.38 46.52 -24.62
C LEU A 47 -23.30 46.26 -23.57
N VAL A 48 -22.20 45.59 -23.94
CA VAL A 48 -21.05 45.40 -23.04
C VAL A 48 -20.13 46.61 -23.14
N GLU A 49 -20.18 47.53 -22.16
CA GLU A 49 -19.42 48.77 -22.19
C GLU A 49 -18.53 49.01 -20.95
N GLY A 50 -17.46 49.77 -21.13
CA GLY A 50 -16.57 50.18 -20.03
C GLY A 50 -15.80 49.02 -19.38
N ASP A 51 -16.19 48.66 -18.15
CA ASP A 51 -15.57 47.63 -17.31
C ASP A 51 -16.45 46.36 -17.18
N GLU A 52 -17.55 46.26 -17.94
CA GLU A 52 -18.48 45.13 -17.94
C GLU A 52 -17.89 43.90 -18.66
N LEU A 53 -18.13 42.70 -18.14
CA LEU A 53 -17.70 41.44 -18.78
C LEU A 53 -18.73 40.90 -19.79
N CYS A 54 -19.99 41.28 -19.60
CA CYS A 54 -21.16 40.88 -20.38
C CYS A 54 -22.32 41.83 -20.07
N ASP A 55 -23.43 41.74 -20.81
CA ASP A 55 -24.70 42.39 -20.45
C ASP A 55 -25.89 41.47 -20.77
N GLY A 56 -26.63 41.08 -19.74
CA GLY A 56 -27.87 40.29 -19.86
C GLY A 56 -27.67 38.93 -20.56
N ALA A 57 -27.89 38.93 -21.88
CA ALA A 57 -27.70 37.76 -22.76
C ALA A 57 -26.57 37.95 -23.80
N GLU A 58 -25.94 39.13 -23.87
CA GLU A 58 -24.75 39.38 -24.67
C GLU A 58 -23.51 39.06 -23.81
N VAL A 59 -23.00 37.84 -23.97
CA VAL A 59 -21.85 37.30 -23.23
C VAL A 59 -20.53 37.45 -24.01
N GLY A 60 -20.45 38.39 -24.95
CA GLY A 60 -19.24 38.71 -25.72
C GLY A 60 -18.78 37.57 -26.64
N GLY A 61 -19.66 36.62 -26.92
CA GLY A 61 -19.34 35.38 -27.65
C GLY A 61 -18.75 34.24 -26.81
N MET A 62 -18.63 34.38 -25.49
CA MET A 62 -18.26 33.26 -24.60
C MET A 62 -19.41 32.27 -24.40
N SER A 63 -19.08 31.02 -24.06
CA SER A 63 -20.01 29.96 -23.69
C SER A 63 -19.58 29.28 -22.39
N CYS A 64 -20.44 28.42 -21.83
CA CYS A 64 -20.09 27.61 -20.65
C CYS A 64 -18.77 26.83 -20.86
N ALA A 65 -18.53 26.37 -22.09
CA ALA A 65 -17.35 25.59 -22.47
C ALA A 65 -16.05 26.41 -22.59
N ASP A 66 -16.14 27.75 -22.61
CA ASP A 66 -14.98 28.65 -22.57
C ASP A 66 -14.55 28.98 -21.12
N ILE A 67 -15.36 28.62 -20.12
CA ILE A 67 -15.05 28.73 -18.69
C ILE A 67 -14.46 27.42 -18.16
N ASP A 68 -15.11 26.28 -18.45
CA ASP A 68 -14.59 24.92 -18.32
C ASP A 68 -15.22 24.09 -19.45
N PRO A 69 -14.46 23.42 -20.34
CA PRO A 69 -15.03 22.77 -21.52
C PRO A 69 -15.91 21.55 -21.22
N GLY A 70 -16.06 21.18 -19.95
CA GLY A 70 -17.01 20.19 -19.44
C GLY A 70 -18.42 20.69 -19.22
N PHE A 71 -18.64 22.01 -19.24
CA PHE A 71 -19.97 22.59 -19.19
C PHE A 71 -20.50 22.89 -20.59
N THR A 72 -21.71 22.39 -20.86
CA THR A 72 -22.55 22.76 -22.01
C THR A 72 -23.69 23.66 -21.53
N GLY A 73 -24.66 23.98 -22.39
CA GLY A 73 -25.82 24.81 -22.01
C GLY A 73 -25.67 26.28 -22.41
N ALA A 74 -26.39 27.16 -21.71
CA ALA A 74 -26.45 28.59 -22.02
C ALA A 74 -25.76 29.40 -20.93
N LEU A 75 -24.73 30.16 -21.33
CA LEU A 75 -24.09 31.14 -20.46
C LEU A 75 -24.91 32.44 -20.47
N ALA A 76 -25.16 33.01 -19.30
CA ALA A 76 -25.83 34.30 -19.14
C ALA A 76 -24.90 35.29 -18.41
N CYS A 77 -25.31 36.55 -18.30
CA CYS A 77 -24.60 37.52 -17.49
C CYS A 77 -25.19 37.65 -16.08
N ALA A 78 -24.34 37.82 -15.07
CA ALA A 78 -24.80 38.12 -13.73
C ALA A 78 -25.46 39.52 -13.66
N ALA A 79 -26.38 39.72 -12.72
CA ALA A 79 -27.17 40.95 -12.59
C ALA A 79 -26.40 42.21 -12.15
N ASP A 80 -25.06 42.13 -12.04
CA ASP A 80 -24.14 43.26 -11.83
C ASP A 80 -23.12 43.44 -12.98
N CYS A 81 -23.16 42.58 -14.01
CA CYS A 81 -22.30 42.58 -15.20
C CYS A 81 -20.79 42.43 -14.94
N LEU A 82 -20.41 42.02 -13.73
CA LEU A 82 -19.00 41.77 -13.33
C LEU A 82 -18.66 40.27 -13.25
N ALA A 83 -19.59 39.39 -13.61
CA ALA A 83 -19.42 37.95 -13.71
C ALA A 83 -20.41 37.34 -14.71
N PHE A 84 -20.13 36.13 -15.18
CA PHE A 84 -21.11 35.31 -15.89
C PHE A 84 -21.97 34.52 -14.91
N ASP A 85 -23.26 34.35 -15.25
CA ASP A 85 -24.16 33.43 -14.54
C ASP A 85 -24.15 32.07 -15.26
N MET A 86 -23.84 31.03 -14.49
CA MET A 86 -23.69 29.64 -14.95
C MET A 86 -24.88 28.75 -14.54
N ALA A 87 -25.99 29.34 -14.05
CA ALA A 87 -27.15 28.57 -13.57
C ALA A 87 -27.82 27.69 -14.64
N ASP A 88 -27.70 28.05 -15.93
CA ASP A 88 -28.21 27.30 -17.09
C ASP A 88 -27.09 26.54 -17.85
N CYS A 89 -25.93 26.32 -17.21
CA CYS A 89 -24.87 25.44 -17.71
C CYS A 89 -25.05 23.99 -17.21
N GLU A 90 -24.97 23.00 -18.11
CA GLU A 90 -25.16 21.57 -17.84
C GLU A 90 -23.84 20.80 -18.05
N GLY A 91 -23.33 20.12 -17.02
CA GLY A 91 -22.12 19.30 -17.12
C GLY A 91 -21.46 18.94 -15.79
N ALA A 92 -20.22 18.45 -15.88
CA ALA A 92 -19.28 18.23 -14.78
C ALA A 92 -17.86 18.43 -15.33
N PRO A 93 -16.87 18.89 -14.52
CA PRO A 93 -15.54 19.27 -15.02
C PRO A 93 -14.81 18.09 -15.68
N ILE A 94 -14.16 18.36 -16.81
CA ILE A 94 -13.63 17.32 -17.73
C ILE A 94 -12.15 16.99 -17.58
N GLU A 95 -11.44 17.49 -16.59
CA GLU A 95 -10.08 17.02 -16.35
C GLU A 95 -10.09 15.77 -15.47
N TRP A 96 -9.05 14.95 -15.63
CA TRP A 96 -8.76 13.85 -14.71
C TRP A 96 -8.16 14.40 -13.41
N LEU A 97 -8.28 13.65 -12.32
CA LEU A 97 -7.66 13.98 -11.03
C LEU A 97 -7.20 12.69 -10.38
N VAL A 98 -6.00 12.24 -10.74
CA VAL A 98 -5.39 11.02 -10.19
C VAL A 98 -4.65 11.39 -8.92
N ALA A 99 -4.97 10.70 -7.82
CA ALA A 99 -4.33 10.92 -6.53
C ALA A 99 -4.01 9.59 -5.85
N LEU A 100 -2.98 9.60 -5.00
CA LEU A 100 -2.77 8.58 -3.98
C LEU A 100 -3.97 8.62 -3.02
N ASN A 101 -4.62 7.49 -2.76
CA ASN A 101 -5.93 7.47 -2.09
C ASN A 101 -5.98 6.62 -0.81
N GLU A 102 -5.38 5.44 -0.77
CA GLU A 102 -5.31 4.54 0.40
C GLU A 102 -3.97 3.78 0.41
N LEU A 103 -3.44 3.46 1.60
CA LEU A 103 -2.13 2.83 1.82
C LEU A 103 -2.18 1.82 2.97
N THR A 104 -1.43 0.72 2.86
CA THR A 104 -1.11 -0.16 4.00
C THR A 104 0.33 -0.70 3.94
N SER A 105 1.06 -0.60 5.07
CA SER A 105 2.42 -1.12 5.31
C SER A 105 2.45 -2.46 6.07
N LYS A 106 1.34 -3.21 6.01
CA LYS A 106 1.23 -4.64 6.39
C LYS A 106 0.35 -5.46 5.44
N GLY A 107 -0.03 -4.89 4.30
CA GLY A 107 -1.00 -5.45 3.38
C GLY A 107 -2.44 -5.48 3.91
N ALA A 108 -3.33 -6.02 3.07
CA ALA A 108 -4.74 -6.17 3.42
C ALA A 108 -4.97 -7.43 4.29
N GLU A 109 -5.88 -7.34 5.25
CA GLU A 109 -6.31 -8.46 6.09
C GLU A 109 -7.46 -9.27 5.46
N SER A 110 -8.08 -8.76 4.40
CA SER A 110 -9.22 -9.41 3.74
C SER A 110 -9.41 -8.92 2.29
N GLY A 111 -10.36 -9.51 1.56
CA GLY A 111 -10.63 -9.16 0.17
C GLY A 111 -9.62 -9.78 -0.82
N PRO A 112 -9.56 -9.28 -2.07
CA PRO A 112 -8.69 -9.84 -3.11
C PRO A 112 -7.19 -9.51 -2.91
N PHE A 113 -6.88 -8.52 -2.07
CA PHE A 113 -5.51 -8.08 -1.76
C PHE A 113 -4.95 -8.74 -0.48
N ALA A 114 -5.69 -9.68 0.12
CA ALA A 114 -5.37 -10.26 1.42
C ALA A 114 -3.99 -10.96 1.43
N GLY A 115 -3.10 -10.53 2.32
CA GLY A 115 -1.77 -11.13 2.50
C GLY A 115 -0.81 -10.95 1.31
N LYS A 116 -1.02 -9.97 0.42
CA LYS A 116 -0.19 -9.72 -0.77
C LYS A 116 0.95 -8.71 -0.57
N GLY A 117 1.54 -8.66 0.63
CA GLY A 117 2.47 -7.59 1.00
C GLY A 117 1.79 -6.21 1.03
N ASP A 118 2.59 -5.15 1.05
CA ASP A 118 2.11 -3.77 1.16
C ASP A 118 1.25 -3.34 -0.03
N ALA A 119 0.42 -2.30 0.12
CA ALA A 119 -0.48 -1.86 -0.94
C ALA A 119 -0.66 -0.34 -1.03
N VAL A 120 -0.85 0.13 -2.27
CA VAL A 120 -1.13 1.52 -2.66
C VAL A 120 -2.36 1.55 -3.57
N GLU A 121 -3.37 2.34 -3.21
CA GLU A 121 -4.48 2.68 -4.12
C GLU A 121 -4.26 4.06 -4.77
N LEU A 122 -4.41 4.10 -6.10
CA LEU A 122 -4.75 5.32 -6.84
C LEU A 122 -6.25 5.41 -7.11
N LEU A 123 -6.80 6.63 -7.05
CA LEU A 123 -8.14 6.95 -7.50
C LEU A 123 -8.08 8.07 -8.55
N ASN A 124 -8.81 7.93 -9.66
CA ASN A 124 -9.17 9.07 -10.50
C ASN A 124 -10.48 9.70 -9.99
N ALA A 125 -10.36 10.78 -9.22
CA ALA A 125 -11.49 11.56 -8.69
C ALA A 125 -12.03 12.61 -9.70
N GLY A 126 -11.46 12.68 -10.91
CA GLY A 126 -11.83 13.62 -11.96
C GLY A 126 -12.98 13.14 -12.85
N GLY A 127 -13.39 13.97 -13.81
CA GLY A 127 -14.52 13.70 -14.70
C GLY A 127 -14.15 13.05 -16.03
N ALA A 128 -12.86 13.00 -16.41
CA ALA A 128 -12.38 12.31 -17.60
C ALA A 128 -11.38 11.18 -17.29
N PRO A 129 -11.18 10.22 -18.22
CA PRO A 129 -10.17 9.17 -18.06
C PRO A 129 -8.74 9.75 -18.05
N ALA A 130 -7.91 9.27 -17.14
CA ALA A 130 -6.47 9.55 -17.11
C ALA A 130 -5.71 8.50 -17.91
N ASP A 131 -4.79 8.91 -18.77
CA ASP A 131 -3.78 8.01 -19.37
C ASP A 131 -2.53 8.02 -18.48
N LEU A 132 -2.25 6.87 -17.85
CA LEU A 132 -1.12 6.67 -16.95
C LEU A 132 0.12 6.14 -17.68
N SER A 133 0.09 5.96 -18.99
CA SER A 133 1.18 5.34 -19.77
C SER A 133 2.53 6.03 -19.52
N GLY A 134 3.50 5.28 -18.98
CA GLY A 134 4.84 5.80 -18.67
C GLY A 134 4.94 6.70 -17.44
N TRP A 135 3.86 6.89 -16.67
CA TRP A 135 3.91 7.47 -15.32
C TRP A 135 4.75 6.58 -14.40
N ARG A 136 5.10 7.09 -13.22
CA ARG A 136 5.95 6.42 -12.24
C ARG A 136 5.46 6.61 -10.80
N LEU A 137 5.69 5.60 -9.97
CA LEU A 137 5.42 5.63 -8.54
C LEU A 137 6.64 5.06 -7.79
N SER A 138 7.10 5.73 -6.73
CA SER A 138 8.24 5.30 -5.90
C SER A 138 8.09 5.77 -4.46
N ASP A 139 8.62 5.01 -3.52
CA ASP A 139 8.82 5.39 -2.11
C ASP A 139 9.99 6.38 -1.90
N ASP A 140 10.85 6.56 -2.91
CA ASP A 140 11.98 7.48 -2.94
C ASP A 140 11.72 8.63 -3.94
N PRO A 141 11.66 9.90 -3.50
CA PRO A 141 11.37 11.05 -4.37
C PRO A 141 12.49 11.36 -5.39
N THR A 142 13.60 10.61 -5.39
CA THR A 142 14.64 10.66 -6.43
C THR A 142 14.40 9.70 -7.60
N LEU A 143 13.33 8.88 -7.55
CA LEU A 143 12.92 7.92 -8.58
C LEU A 143 14.05 6.96 -9.04
N PRO A 144 14.72 6.24 -8.11
CA PRO A 144 15.74 5.27 -8.46
C PRO A 144 15.13 4.08 -9.22
N ALA A 145 15.77 3.67 -10.31
CA ALA A 145 15.18 2.73 -11.28
C ALA A 145 14.92 1.31 -10.74
N ASP A 146 15.48 0.97 -9.57
CA ASP A 146 15.28 -0.27 -8.83
C ASP A 146 14.17 -0.20 -7.75
N LYS A 147 13.66 1.00 -7.42
CA LYS A 147 12.55 1.22 -6.47
C LYS A 147 11.39 2.03 -7.08
N THR A 148 11.29 2.06 -8.42
CA THR A 148 10.29 2.82 -9.16
C THR A 148 9.42 1.91 -10.00
N TYR A 149 8.12 1.83 -9.69
CA TYR A 149 7.12 1.26 -10.59
C TYR A 149 6.93 2.18 -11.80
N VAL A 150 6.75 1.60 -12.99
CA VAL A 150 6.46 2.35 -14.22
C VAL A 150 5.15 1.81 -14.80
N PHE A 151 4.14 2.66 -14.93
CA PHE A 151 2.82 2.29 -15.40
C PHE A 151 2.88 1.84 -16.87
N PRO A 152 2.38 0.64 -17.23
CA PRO A 152 2.47 0.13 -18.59
C PRO A 152 1.78 0.99 -19.67
N GLU A 153 2.29 0.92 -20.89
CA GLU A 153 1.67 1.49 -22.09
C GLU A 153 0.21 1.03 -22.26
N GLY A 154 -0.71 1.99 -22.38
CA GLY A 154 -2.15 1.76 -22.46
C GLY A 154 -2.86 1.61 -21.11
N THR A 155 -2.21 1.94 -19.99
CA THR A 155 -2.88 2.00 -18.67
C THR A 155 -3.76 3.24 -18.61
N THR A 156 -5.08 3.05 -18.50
CA THR A 156 -6.06 4.15 -18.39
C THR A 156 -6.88 3.96 -17.12
N LEU A 157 -7.09 5.04 -16.36
CA LEU A 157 -7.91 5.05 -15.14
C LEU A 157 -9.16 5.91 -15.38
N MET A 158 -10.33 5.28 -15.45
CA MET A 158 -11.61 5.93 -15.76
C MET A 158 -12.11 6.82 -14.59
N PRO A 159 -13.05 7.75 -14.82
CA PRO A 159 -13.67 8.55 -13.76
C PRO A 159 -14.26 7.69 -12.64
N GLY A 160 -13.79 7.91 -11.40
CA GLY A 160 -14.17 7.15 -10.22
C GLY A 160 -13.55 5.74 -10.11
N GLU A 161 -12.66 5.36 -11.02
CA GLU A 161 -11.98 4.06 -11.00
C GLU A 161 -10.76 4.06 -10.07
N ARG A 162 -10.51 2.91 -9.46
CA ARG A 162 -9.43 2.67 -8.50
C ARG A 162 -8.46 1.64 -9.04
N LEU A 163 -7.18 1.88 -8.83
CA LEU A 163 -6.10 0.96 -9.14
C LEU A 163 -5.29 0.69 -7.87
N VAL A 164 -5.46 -0.51 -7.31
CA VAL A 164 -4.67 -1.00 -6.18
C VAL A 164 -3.47 -1.76 -6.74
N LEU A 165 -2.28 -1.27 -6.41
CA LEU A 165 -1.00 -1.92 -6.65
C LEU A 165 -0.51 -2.54 -5.33
N VAL A 166 0.12 -3.70 -5.39
CA VAL A 166 0.67 -4.38 -4.20
C VAL A 166 2.16 -4.67 -4.36
N GLU A 167 2.86 -4.87 -3.25
CA GLU A 167 4.27 -5.26 -3.20
C GLU A 167 4.55 -6.51 -4.04
N LEU A 168 5.65 -6.49 -4.81
CA LEU A 168 6.09 -7.63 -5.60
C LEU A 168 6.78 -8.66 -4.71
N ASP A 169 6.11 -9.78 -4.44
CA ASP A 169 6.74 -10.94 -3.80
C ASP A 169 7.80 -11.54 -4.74
N PRO A 170 9.11 -11.53 -4.38
CA PRO A 170 10.17 -12.04 -5.23
C PRO A 170 10.19 -13.57 -5.33
N VAL A 171 9.38 -14.29 -4.55
CA VAL A 171 9.29 -15.76 -4.54
C VAL A 171 8.21 -16.26 -5.50
N SER A 172 6.97 -15.75 -5.41
CA SER A 172 5.89 -16.08 -6.37
C SER A 172 5.97 -15.30 -7.67
N GLY A 173 6.50 -14.07 -7.63
CA GLY A 173 6.40 -13.12 -8.74
C GLY A 173 5.02 -12.49 -8.90
N GLU A 174 4.16 -12.56 -7.88
CA GLU A 174 2.88 -11.83 -7.83
C GLU A 174 3.07 -10.45 -7.18
N GLY A 175 2.44 -9.43 -7.77
CA GLY A 175 2.51 -8.04 -7.32
C GLY A 175 3.05 -7.08 -8.39
N ASP A 176 3.16 -5.82 -8.02
CA ASP A 176 3.44 -4.70 -8.92
C ASP A 176 4.63 -3.87 -8.44
N LEU A 177 4.61 -3.43 -7.18
CA LEU A 177 5.51 -2.44 -6.62
C LEU A 177 6.90 -3.08 -6.35
N PRO A 178 8.01 -2.54 -6.91
CA PRO A 178 9.35 -3.01 -6.61
C PRO A 178 9.89 -2.49 -5.26
N PHE A 179 8.99 -2.05 -4.38
CA PHE A 179 9.24 -1.46 -3.07
C PHE A 179 8.07 -1.79 -2.13
N GLY A 180 8.36 -1.87 -0.82
CA GLY A 180 7.35 -1.85 0.25
C GLY A 180 7.26 -0.45 0.87
N ILE A 181 6.34 -0.26 1.82
CA ILE A 181 6.17 0.98 2.57
C ILE A 181 6.79 0.76 3.96
N SER A 182 7.65 1.66 4.43
CA SER A 182 8.22 1.54 5.78
C SER A 182 7.12 1.43 6.83
N SER A 183 7.24 0.47 7.73
CA SER A 183 6.32 0.31 8.87
C SER A 183 6.86 0.94 10.17
N SER A 184 7.95 1.73 10.09
CA SER A 184 8.66 2.24 11.28
C SER A 184 9.42 3.57 11.13
N ASN A 185 9.51 4.16 9.93
CA ASN A 185 10.22 5.42 9.69
C ASN A 185 9.38 6.33 8.78
N GLU A 186 9.70 7.63 8.73
CA GLU A 186 9.16 8.56 7.74
C GLU A 186 9.68 8.22 6.32
N GLU A 187 8.76 8.13 5.35
CA GLU A 187 9.05 7.84 3.94
C GLU A 187 8.18 8.73 3.02
N THR A 188 8.50 8.88 1.73
CA THR A 188 7.78 9.81 0.82
C THR A 188 7.40 9.19 -0.51
N LEU A 189 6.21 8.59 -0.53
CA LEU A 189 5.59 8.03 -1.71
C LEU A 189 5.26 9.14 -2.71
N THR A 190 5.77 9.03 -3.94
CA THR A 190 5.73 10.09 -4.96
C THR A 190 5.19 9.53 -6.28
N LEU A 191 4.11 10.12 -6.78
CA LEU A 191 3.48 9.82 -8.07
C LEU A 191 3.84 10.91 -9.10
N VAL A 192 4.41 10.52 -10.23
CA VAL A 192 4.97 11.43 -11.25
C VAL A 192 4.53 11.00 -12.63
N ASP A 193 4.18 11.95 -13.50
CA ASP A 193 3.75 11.66 -14.86
C ASP A 193 4.93 11.30 -15.81
N GLY A 194 4.60 11.04 -17.08
CA GLY A 194 5.58 10.79 -18.14
C GLY A 194 6.37 12.03 -18.61
N GLY A 195 6.05 13.23 -18.11
CA GLY A 195 6.74 14.50 -18.33
C GLY A 195 7.67 14.95 -17.20
N ASP A 196 7.85 14.11 -16.16
CA ASP A 196 8.56 14.43 -14.91
C ASP A 196 7.83 15.43 -13.98
N GLU A 197 6.51 15.66 -14.15
CA GLU A 197 5.68 16.47 -13.24
C GLU A 197 5.10 15.62 -12.09
N VAL A 198 5.25 16.11 -10.85
CA VAL A 198 4.73 15.43 -9.65
C VAL A 198 3.23 15.67 -9.55
N ILE A 199 2.44 14.60 -9.70
CA ILE A 199 0.97 14.64 -9.68
C ILE A 199 0.46 14.58 -8.24
N ASP A 200 1.04 13.71 -7.41
CA ASP A 200 0.73 13.62 -5.99
C ASP A 200 1.94 13.12 -5.19
N ALA A 201 2.04 13.50 -3.92
CA ALA A 201 3.09 13.03 -3.03
C ALA A 201 2.61 13.01 -1.57
N LEU A 202 2.92 11.94 -0.85
CA LEU A 202 2.68 11.81 0.57
C LEU A 202 3.97 11.46 1.31
N THR A 203 4.37 12.33 2.22
CA THR A 203 5.26 11.96 3.33
C THR A 203 4.43 11.30 4.43
N VAL A 204 4.77 10.08 4.84
CA VAL A 204 4.05 9.30 5.85
C VAL A 204 5.02 8.73 6.88
N GLU A 205 4.69 8.89 8.16
CA GLU A 205 5.34 8.16 9.26
C GLU A 205 4.87 6.71 9.20
N GLY A 206 5.77 5.77 8.97
CA GLY A 206 5.43 4.39 8.60
C GLY A 206 4.49 3.62 9.53
N VAL A 207 4.44 4.02 10.80
CA VAL A 207 3.49 3.48 11.78
C VAL A 207 2.03 3.83 11.46
N ALA A 208 1.77 4.98 10.83
CA ALA A 208 0.43 5.41 10.45
C ALA A 208 -0.17 4.54 9.35
N ALA A 209 0.67 4.01 8.45
CA ALA A 209 0.26 3.12 7.37
C ALA A 209 0.04 1.65 7.81
N MET A 210 0.29 1.26 9.07
CA MET A 210 0.31 -0.16 9.48
C MET A 210 -1.02 -0.92 9.39
N VAL A 211 -2.16 -0.23 9.19
CA VAL A 211 -3.49 -0.84 9.07
C VAL A 211 -4.19 -0.29 7.82
N SER A 212 -4.64 0.97 7.86
CA SER A 212 -4.92 1.76 6.67
C SER A 212 -4.73 3.25 6.95
N TRP A 213 -4.22 3.96 5.95
CA TRP A 213 -4.05 5.40 5.93
C TRP A 213 -4.51 5.91 4.57
N CYS A 214 -5.49 6.81 4.53
CA CYS A 214 -6.19 7.18 3.30
C CYS A 214 -6.72 8.62 3.31
N ARG A 215 -7.15 9.12 2.15
CA ARG A 215 -7.79 10.44 2.00
C ARG A 215 -9.26 10.40 2.38
N LEU A 216 -9.70 11.37 3.20
CA LEU A 216 -11.11 11.56 3.54
C LEU A 216 -11.51 13.03 3.33
N PRO A 217 -12.44 13.34 2.39
CA PRO A 217 -13.00 12.44 1.36
C PRO A 217 -11.94 11.95 0.35
N ASP A 218 -12.26 10.90 -0.39
CA ASP A 218 -11.39 10.26 -1.37
C ASP A 218 -10.82 11.25 -2.41
N GLY A 219 -9.56 11.00 -2.83
CA GLY A 219 -8.83 11.71 -3.89
C GLY A 219 -8.52 13.20 -3.65
N THR A 220 -9.23 13.86 -2.74
CA THR A 220 -9.22 15.32 -2.55
C THR A 220 -9.04 15.74 -1.10
N GLY A 221 -9.32 14.83 -0.16
CA GLY A 221 -9.31 15.08 1.27
C GLY A 221 -7.92 15.08 1.91
N SER A 222 -7.95 15.34 3.22
CA SER A 222 -6.78 15.18 4.08
C SER A 222 -6.54 13.71 4.38
N TRP A 223 -5.29 13.35 4.63
CA TRP A 223 -4.92 11.99 5.03
C TRP A 223 -5.24 11.74 6.50
N GLY A 224 -5.71 10.53 6.80
CA GLY A 224 -6.03 10.06 8.15
C GLY A 224 -6.20 8.53 8.19
N HIS A 225 -6.45 7.99 9.37
CA HIS A 225 -6.74 6.57 9.55
C HIS A 225 -8.16 6.21 9.10
N CYS A 226 -8.31 5.00 8.58
CA CYS A 226 -9.56 4.48 8.02
C CYS A 226 -9.68 2.97 8.16
N GLU A 227 -10.87 2.45 7.89
CA GLU A 227 -11.08 1.03 7.63
C GLU A 227 -10.30 0.63 6.38
N GLN A 228 -9.82 -0.63 6.28
CA GLN A 228 -9.23 -1.12 5.02
C GLN A 228 -10.32 -1.22 3.93
N THR A 229 -10.21 -0.37 2.90
CA THR A 229 -11.23 -0.18 1.86
C THR A 229 -10.77 -0.47 0.43
N LEU A 230 -9.47 -0.74 0.22
CA LEU A 230 -8.81 -1.04 -1.07
C LEU A 230 -9.73 -1.65 -2.14
N GLY A 231 -9.96 -0.89 -3.21
CA GLY A 231 -10.89 -1.20 -4.31
C GLY A 231 -12.30 -0.64 -4.13
N ALA A 232 -12.59 0.09 -3.04
CA ALA A 232 -13.88 0.67 -2.71
C ALA A 232 -13.73 2.04 -2.00
N PRO A 233 -14.80 2.84 -1.86
CA PRO A 233 -14.72 4.16 -1.22
C PRO A 233 -14.29 4.13 0.24
N ASN A 234 -13.47 5.11 0.61
CA ASN A 234 -12.81 5.21 1.91
C ASN A 234 -13.83 5.45 3.05
N ILE A 235 -13.56 4.87 4.22
CA ILE A 235 -14.43 4.97 5.41
C ILE A 235 -13.60 5.37 6.63
N GLU A 236 -13.98 6.48 7.28
CA GLU A 236 -13.39 6.97 8.54
C GLU A 236 -13.39 5.87 9.61
N ALA A 237 -12.20 5.55 10.15
CA ALA A 237 -12.06 4.57 11.22
C ALA A 237 -12.71 5.09 12.50
N LEU A 238 -13.59 4.29 13.10
CA LEU A 238 -14.21 4.63 14.39
C LEU A 238 -13.30 4.31 15.59
N THR A 239 -12.24 3.52 15.36
CA THR A 239 -11.33 2.94 16.36
C THR A 239 -9.97 2.76 15.67
N ILE A 240 -8.88 3.30 16.22
CA ILE A 240 -7.64 3.50 15.45
C ILE A 240 -6.48 2.65 16.00
N CYS A 241 -6.38 1.42 15.52
CA CYS A 241 -5.39 0.49 16.04
C CYS A 241 -3.97 0.70 15.52
N GLY A 242 -3.01 0.76 16.43
CA GLY A 242 -1.57 0.94 16.18
C GLY A 242 -1.07 2.38 16.35
N ASN A 243 -1.90 3.33 16.80
CA ASN A 243 -1.56 4.74 16.91
C ASN A 243 -0.76 5.10 18.18
N GLY A 244 -0.60 4.16 19.12
CA GLY A 244 0.11 4.33 20.40
C GLY A 244 -0.77 4.76 21.58
N VAL A 245 -2.09 4.88 21.40
CA VAL A 245 -3.05 5.47 22.34
C VAL A 245 -4.31 4.62 22.42
N ARG A 246 -4.32 3.59 23.28
CA ARG A 246 -5.51 2.75 23.45
C ARG A 246 -6.73 3.57 23.87
N GLU A 247 -7.74 3.59 23.01
CA GLU A 247 -8.99 4.31 23.11
C GLU A 247 -10.01 3.60 24.04
N ALA A 248 -11.24 4.12 24.16
CA ALA A 248 -12.16 3.75 25.25
C ALA A 248 -12.87 2.40 25.05
N ASP A 249 -12.92 1.95 23.81
CA ASP A 249 -13.59 0.76 23.28
C ASP A 249 -12.60 -0.34 22.81
N GLU A 250 -11.30 -0.02 22.79
CA GLU A 250 -10.22 -0.94 22.44
C GLU A 250 -9.78 -1.84 23.62
N ALA A 251 -9.36 -3.07 23.33
CA ALA A 251 -8.80 -3.97 24.35
C ALA A 251 -7.29 -3.75 24.58
N CYS A 252 -6.61 -3.23 23.57
CA CYS A 252 -5.20 -2.86 23.51
C CYS A 252 -5.03 -1.90 22.32
N ASP A 253 -3.91 -1.18 22.27
CA ASP A 253 -3.37 -0.59 21.04
C ASP A 253 -1.92 -1.07 20.92
N GLY A 254 -1.44 -1.46 19.73
CA GLY A 254 -0.01 -1.74 19.46
C GLY A 254 0.73 -2.53 20.57
N LEU A 255 1.42 -1.81 21.46
CA LEU A 255 2.06 -2.34 22.68
C LEU A 255 1.37 -1.93 24.01
N ASP A 256 0.44 -0.97 24.03
CA ASP A 256 -0.41 -0.65 25.20
C ASP A 256 -1.57 -1.65 25.36
N VAL A 257 -1.22 -2.87 25.74
CA VAL A 257 -2.15 -3.89 26.28
C VAL A 257 -2.70 -3.55 27.67
N GLY A 258 -2.37 -2.38 28.22
CA GLY A 258 -2.90 -1.84 29.46
C GLY A 258 -2.61 -2.71 30.67
N ALA A 259 -3.67 -3.27 31.26
CA ALA A 259 -3.56 -4.15 32.43
C ALA A 259 -3.43 -5.63 32.07
N ALA A 260 -3.67 -6.02 30.81
CA ALA A 260 -3.82 -7.41 30.39
C ALA A 260 -2.48 -8.14 30.34
N LYS A 261 -2.47 -9.39 30.83
CA LYS A 261 -1.28 -10.25 30.88
C LYS A 261 -1.61 -11.65 30.43
N CYS A 262 -0.60 -12.37 29.95
CA CYS A 262 -0.68 -13.80 29.65
C CYS A 262 -1.26 -14.61 30.84
N ALA A 263 -0.94 -14.21 32.08
CA ALA A 263 -1.50 -14.77 33.30
C ALA A 263 -3.04 -14.71 33.38
N ASP A 264 -3.67 -13.63 32.90
CA ASP A 264 -5.13 -13.44 32.94
C ASP A 264 -5.86 -14.34 31.93
N ARG A 265 -5.11 -14.91 30.98
CA ARG A 265 -5.58 -15.88 29.97
C ARG A 265 -5.11 -17.32 30.24
N GLY A 266 -4.47 -17.56 31.40
CA GLY A 266 -4.07 -18.91 31.86
C GLY A 266 -2.65 -19.36 31.52
N PHE A 267 -1.85 -18.51 30.86
CA PHE A 267 -0.44 -18.78 30.56
C PHE A 267 0.46 -18.39 31.76
N THR A 268 1.67 -18.93 31.84
CA THR A 268 2.59 -18.68 32.98
C THR A 268 3.62 -17.57 32.73
N ALA A 269 3.90 -17.24 31.47
CA ALA A 269 4.90 -16.25 31.06
C ALA A 269 4.57 -15.68 29.67
N GLY A 270 5.52 -14.94 29.07
CA GLY A 270 5.39 -14.35 27.74
C GLY A 270 4.87 -12.91 27.73
N ALA A 271 4.79 -12.33 26.53
CA ALA A 271 4.27 -10.99 26.29
C ALA A 271 2.84 -11.09 25.73
N MET A 272 1.99 -10.13 26.09
CA MET A 272 0.70 -9.91 25.45
C MET A 272 0.91 -8.81 24.40
N THR A 273 0.40 -9.02 23.20
CA THR A 273 0.52 -8.12 22.04
C THR A 273 -0.87 -7.63 21.61
N CYS A 274 -0.93 -6.76 20.61
CA CYS A 274 -2.18 -6.31 20.01
C CYS A 274 -2.23 -6.68 18.51
N THR A 275 -3.36 -7.23 18.06
CA THR A 275 -3.65 -7.41 16.62
C THR A 275 -3.92 -6.05 15.95
N PRO A 276 -3.81 -5.91 14.62
CA PRO A 276 -4.31 -4.74 13.87
C PRO A 276 -5.80 -4.41 14.07
N LYS A 277 -6.61 -5.32 14.61
CA LYS A 277 -8.04 -5.12 14.96
C LYS A 277 -8.28 -4.84 16.45
N CYS A 278 -7.26 -4.37 17.17
CA CYS A 278 -7.28 -4.02 18.59
C CYS A 278 -7.84 -5.08 19.55
N ASN A 279 -7.65 -6.35 19.17
CA ASN A 279 -7.82 -7.52 20.02
C ASN A 279 -6.49 -7.90 20.69
N LEU A 280 -6.57 -8.32 21.95
CA LEU A 280 -5.44 -8.82 22.74
C LEU A 280 -4.92 -10.15 22.17
N ASP A 281 -3.72 -10.12 21.59
CA ASP A 281 -3.03 -11.26 21.00
C ASP A 281 -2.21 -12.03 22.06
N THR A 282 -2.38 -13.36 22.04
CA THR A 282 -1.72 -14.31 22.94
C THR A 282 -0.66 -15.18 22.26
N SER A 283 -0.31 -14.93 20.99
CA SER A 283 0.74 -15.67 20.26
C SER A 283 2.08 -15.69 21.01
N MET A 284 2.42 -14.57 21.66
CA MET A 284 3.65 -14.39 22.44
C MET A 284 3.55 -14.82 23.91
N CYS A 285 2.43 -15.47 24.31
CA CYS A 285 2.22 -16.01 25.66
C CYS A 285 2.72 -17.47 25.80
N MET A 286 3.26 -17.81 26.98
CA MET A 286 3.99 -19.07 27.22
C MET A 286 3.40 -19.83 28.41
N SER A 287 3.04 -21.12 28.23
CA SER A 287 2.30 -21.90 29.25
C SER A 287 3.16 -22.72 30.22
N ASP A 288 4.47 -22.82 29.99
CA ASP A 288 5.36 -23.60 30.85
C ASP A 288 6.33 -22.69 31.64
N PRO A 289 6.43 -22.86 32.97
CA PRO A 289 7.33 -22.07 33.79
C PRO A 289 8.77 -22.64 33.83
N ALA A 290 9.04 -23.78 33.18
CA ALA A 290 10.31 -24.49 33.22
C ALA A 290 10.97 -24.63 31.83
N ALA A 291 10.24 -25.12 30.82
CA ALA A 291 10.78 -25.28 29.46
C ALA A 291 10.69 -23.99 28.63
N ALA A 292 11.77 -23.65 27.92
CA ALA A 292 11.77 -22.62 26.88
C ALA A 292 12.70 -22.97 25.72
N ILE A 293 12.42 -22.39 24.54
CA ILE A 293 13.45 -22.17 23.52
C ILE A 293 14.38 -21.07 24.05
N ASN A 294 15.70 -21.29 24.02
CA ASN A 294 16.69 -20.53 24.79
C ASN A 294 17.74 -19.82 23.92
N GLU A 295 18.17 -20.46 22.84
CA GLU A 295 19.10 -19.94 21.84
C GLU A 295 18.69 -20.50 20.47
N LEU A 296 18.90 -19.75 19.38
CA LEU A 296 18.76 -20.25 18.01
C LEU A 296 19.71 -19.53 17.05
N GLU A 297 20.06 -20.18 15.95
CA GLU A 297 20.86 -19.58 14.87
C GLU A 297 20.45 -20.10 13.47
N SER A 298 20.56 -19.22 12.46
CA SER A 298 20.02 -19.41 11.11
C SER A 298 21.08 -19.65 10.02
N THR A 299 22.26 -20.16 10.37
CA THR A 299 23.33 -20.54 9.43
C THR A 299 23.46 -22.06 9.29
N ASN A 300 23.28 -22.81 10.38
CA ASN A 300 23.24 -24.28 10.39
C ASN A 300 21.92 -24.83 10.95
N ASP A 301 20.97 -23.94 11.23
CA ASP A 301 19.64 -24.24 11.75
C ASP A 301 19.70 -24.96 13.12
N GLU A 302 20.57 -24.51 14.05
CA GLU A 302 20.62 -25.01 15.43
C GLU A 302 19.64 -24.29 16.38
N ILE A 303 18.87 -25.06 17.15
CA ILE A 303 17.89 -24.58 18.13
C ILE A 303 18.20 -25.18 19.50
N GLU A 304 18.28 -24.37 20.56
CA GLU A 304 18.47 -24.83 21.93
C GLU A 304 17.20 -24.73 22.78
N LEU A 305 16.89 -25.80 23.50
CA LEU A 305 15.84 -25.85 24.51
C LEU A 305 16.44 -25.95 25.93
N PHE A 306 15.95 -25.17 26.88
CA PHE A 306 16.43 -25.15 28.27
C PHE A 306 15.33 -25.51 29.28
N ASN A 307 15.71 -26.21 30.36
CA ASN A 307 14.87 -26.46 31.52
C ASN A 307 15.32 -25.60 32.72
N ALA A 308 14.63 -24.49 32.95
CA ALA A 308 14.78 -23.59 34.10
C ALA A 308 14.12 -24.12 35.39
N GLY A 309 13.37 -25.23 35.31
CA GLY A 309 12.65 -25.82 36.43
C GLY A 309 13.52 -26.67 37.37
N GLY A 310 12.95 -27.02 38.53
CA GLY A 310 13.58 -27.88 39.53
C GLY A 310 13.41 -29.38 39.28
N ASP A 311 12.56 -29.78 38.33
CA ASP A 311 12.20 -31.17 38.03
C ASP A 311 12.60 -31.57 36.60
N MET A 312 12.77 -32.87 36.36
CA MET A 312 13.09 -33.41 35.04
C MET A 312 11.85 -33.40 34.14
N ILE A 313 11.94 -32.72 33.00
CA ILE A 313 10.89 -32.66 32.00
C ILE A 313 10.95 -33.92 31.12
N ASP A 314 9.80 -34.55 30.92
CA ASP A 314 9.62 -35.61 29.91
C ASP A 314 9.07 -34.97 28.64
N MET A 315 9.86 -35.01 27.57
CA MET A 315 9.56 -34.35 26.30
C MET A 315 8.99 -35.33 25.26
N ALA A 316 8.70 -36.58 25.65
CA ALA A 316 8.12 -37.57 24.76
C ALA A 316 6.81 -37.06 24.11
N GLY A 317 6.78 -37.01 22.78
CA GLY A 317 5.64 -36.54 21.99
C GLY A 317 5.45 -35.03 21.93
N TRP A 318 6.35 -34.23 22.52
CA TRP A 318 6.37 -32.78 22.30
C TRP A 318 6.72 -32.49 20.83
N ILE A 319 6.28 -31.33 20.32
CA ILE A 319 6.45 -30.93 18.92
C ILE A 319 7.32 -29.66 18.87
N LEU A 320 8.28 -29.63 17.95
CA LEU A 320 9.06 -28.45 17.58
C LEU A 320 8.83 -28.20 16.08
N THR A 321 8.44 -26.98 15.71
CA THR A 321 8.10 -26.57 14.34
C THR A 321 8.55 -25.12 14.11
N ASP A 322 8.72 -24.71 12.85
CA ASP A 322 8.90 -23.31 12.45
C ASP A 322 7.57 -22.53 12.44
N GLN A 323 6.46 -23.23 12.23
CA GLN A 323 5.13 -22.64 12.15
C GLN A 323 4.75 -21.89 13.44
N ALA A 324 4.23 -20.68 13.30
CA ALA A 324 3.62 -19.94 14.40
C ALA A 324 2.38 -20.68 14.94
N PHE A 325 2.23 -20.77 16.26
CA PHE A 325 1.04 -21.37 16.86
C PHE A 325 -0.13 -20.38 16.86
N ASP A 326 -1.15 -20.70 16.08
CA ASP A 326 -2.48 -20.11 16.18
C ASP A 326 -3.54 -21.17 16.55
N ALA A 327 -4.82 -20.79 16.54
CA ALA A 327 -5.92 -21.71 16.84
C ALA A 327 -6.29 -22.67 15.68
N ALA A 328 -5.59 -22.60 14.54
CA ALA A 328 -5.81 -23.41 13.34
C ALA A 328 -4.66 -24.40 13.06
N TYR A 329 -3.51 -24.29 13.73
CA TYR A 329 -2.38 -25.22 13.63
C TYR A 329 -2.81 -26.70 13.81
N ASP A 330 -2.65 -27.50 12.75
CA ASP A 330 -2.90 -28.94 12.74
C ASP A 330 -1.59 -29.73 12.54
N PRO A 331 -1.09 -30.44 13.56
CA PRO A 331 0.13 -31.25 13.45
C PRO A 331 -0.03 -32.45 12.50
N ALA A 332 -1.24 -32.75 12.00
CA ALA A 332 -1.46 -33.81 11.02
C ALA A 332 -1.12 -33.40 9.58
N VAL A 333 -0.92 -32.11 9.29
CA VAL A 333 -0.57 -31.58 7.95
C VAL A 333 0.77 -30.83 7.90
N ASP A 334 1.29 -30.39 9.04
CA ASP A 334 2.68 -29.95 9.20
C ASP A 334 3.62 -31.16 9.07
N ASP A 335 4.09 -31.48 7.86
CA ASP A 335 5.02 -32.60 7.62
C ASP A 335 6.48 -32.29 8.03
N GLU A 336 6.82 -31.04 8.36
CA GLU A 336 8.19 -30.58 8.61
C GLU A 336 8.52 -30.38 10.12
N LYS A 337 7.56 -30.55 11.03
CA LYS A 337 7.81 -30.64 12.49
C LYS A 337 8.73 -31.80 12.92
N LEU A 338 9.51 -31.57 13.98
CA LEU A 338 10.05 -32.62 14.83
C LEU A 338 9.03 -33.02 15.91
N VAL A 339 8.71 -34.31 16.01
CA VAL A 339 8.06 -34.89 17.19
C VAL A 339 9.09 -35.63 18.05
N PHE A 340 9.33 -35.17 19.27
CA PHE A 340 10.35 -35.72 20.16
C PHE A 340 10.06 -37.19 20.55
N ALA A 341 11.06 -38.05 20.37
CA ALA A 341 10.94 -39.48 20.58
C ALA A 341 10.62 -39.88 22.04
N ALA A 342 10.02 -41.06 22.22
CA ALA A 342 9.70 -41.59 23.53
C ALA A 342 10.97 -41.81 24.38
N GLY A 343 11.04 -41.14 25.53
CA GLY A 343 12.20 -41.18 26.44
C GLY A 343 13.15 -39.99 26.34
N THR A 344 12.92 -39.04 25.42
CA THR A 344 13.59 -37.72 25.43
C THR A 344 13.25 -36.99 26.74
N LYS A 345 14.28 -36.60 27.50
CA LYS A 345 14.12 -35.97 28.82
C LYS A 345 15.15 -34.88 29.03
N LEU A 346 14.72 -33.75 29.59
CA LEU A 346 15.59 -32.60 29.90
C LEU A 346 15.64 -32.40 31.42
N ALA A 347 16.83 -32.60 32.00
CA ALA A 347 17.03 -32.48 33.45
C ALA A 347 17.10 -31.00 33.91
N PRO A 348 16.89 -30.72 35.21
CA PRO A 348 16.97 -29.36 35.76
C PRO A 348 18.28 -28.65 35.42
N GLY A 349 18.19 -27.42 34.91
CA GLY A 349 19.37 -26.62 34.54
C GLY A 349 20.22 -27.24 33.42
N GLN A 350 19.61 -27.99 32.51
CA GLN A 350 20.27 -28.55 31.33
C GLN A 350 19.65 -28.03 30.03
N PHE A 351 20.49 -28.08 29.00
CA PHE A 351 20.23 -27.62 27.64
C PHE A 351 20.11 -28.83 26.69
N LEU A 352 19.28 -28.71 25.66
CA LEU A 352 19.12 -29.68 24.57
C LEU A 352 19.26 -28.93 23.25
N VAL A 353 20.38 -29.14 22.56
CA VAL A 353 20.61 -28.63 21.21
C VAL A 353 19.96 -29.57 20.19
N VAL A 354 19.18 -29.00 19.30
CA VAL A 354 18.43 -29.65 18.22
C VAL A 354 18.86 -28.99 16.92
N GLY A 355 19.89 -29.54 16.28
CA GLY A 355 20.33 -29.11 14.95
C GLY A 355 19.60 -29.84 13.83
N LYS A 356 19.52 -29.21 12.67
CA LYS A 356 18.76 -29.72 11.51
C LYS A 356 19.25 -31.03 10.90
N GLY A 357 18.31 -31.85 10.45
CA GLY A 357 18.52 -33.07 9.68
C GLY A 357 17.45 -34.14 9.90
N GLU A 358 17.61 -35.27 9.19
CA GLU A 358 16.66 -36.39 9.17
C GLU A 358 16.91 -37.44 10.28
N ALA A 359 17.86 -37.22 11.20
CA ALA A 359 18.16 -38.19 12.25
C ALA A 359 17.22 -38.06 13.45
N ALA A 360 17.06 -39.14 14.22
CA ALA A 360 16.20 -39.15 15.41
C ALA A 360 16.70 -38.12 16.46
N GLY A 361 15.90 -37.07 16.68
CA GLY A 361 16.24 -35.94 17.56
C GLY A 361 16.79 -34.71 16.84
N GLN A 362 16.75 -34.69 15.51
CA GLN A 362 16.94 -33.50 14.67
C GLN A 362 15.60 -33.03 14.10
N HIS A 363 15.53 -31.78 13.63
CA HIS A 363 14.36 -31.22 12.93
C HIS A 363 14.66 -31.07 11.43
N PRO A 364 13.69 -31.26 10.51
CA PRO A 364 13.98 -31.18 9.06
C PRO A 364 13.84 -29.76 8.48
N PHE A 365 13.11 -28.86 9.14
CA PHE A 365 12.86 -27.49 8.70
C PHE A 365 14.12 -26.60 8.69
N GLY A 366 14.03 -25.39 8.14
CA GLY A 366 15.12 -24.41 8.12
C GLY A 366 14.75 -23.11 8.82
N LEU A 367 15.76 -22.29 9.10
CA LEU A 367 15.59 -20.99 9.73
C LEU A 367 16.05 -19.90 8.76
N SER A 368 15.14 -19.05 8.34
CA SER A 368 15.37 -17.94 7.41
C SER A 368 16.30 -16.87 8.00
N SER A 369 17.27 -16.40 7.20
CA SER A 369 18.11 -15.24 7.55
C SER A 369 17.32 -13.93 7.63
N ASN A 370 16.17 -13.85 6.95
CA ASN A 370 15.37 -12.63 6.84
C ASN A 370 14.39 -12.47 8.02
N GLY A 371 14.35 -13.45 8.93
CA GLY A 371 13.38 -13.55 10.01
C GLY A 371 12.54 -14.81 9.86
N ASP A 372 12.21 -15.44 10.98
CA ASP A 372 11.47 -16.70 11.05
C ASP A 372 10.81 -16.89 12.42
N THR A 373 10.02 -17.95 12.57
CA THR A 373 9.42 -18.37 13.85
C THR A 373 9.92 -19.75 14.27
N VAL A 374 9.93 -20.00 15.58
CA VAL A 374 10.14 -21.34 16.17
C VAL A 374 9.18 -21.53 17.33
N THR A 375 8.48 -22.66 17.31
CA THR A 375 7.39 -22.99 18.24
C THR A 375 7.61 -24.36 18.88
N LEU A 376 7.56 -24.40 20.22
CA LEU A 376 7.61 -25.62 21.04
C LEU A 376 6.24 -25.87 21.66
N LEU A 377 5.68 -27.07 21.44
CA LEU A 377 4.33 -27.49 21.83
C LEU A 377 4.35 -28.80 22.63
N LYS A 378 3.39 -28.97 23.53
CA LYS A 378 3.09 -30.24 24.21
C LYS A 378 2.31 -31.20 23.30
N PRO A 379 2.21 -32.51 23.63
CA PRO A 379 1.49 -33.49 22.82
C PRO A 379 -0.03 -33.24 22.70
N ASP A 380 -0.57 -32.33 23.53
CA ASP A 380 -1.95 -31.86 23.53
C ASP A 380 -2.12 -30.48 22.87
N LEU A 381 -1.10 -30.02 22.14
CA LEU A 381 -1.00 -28.70 21.48
C LEU A 381 -1.01 -27.50 22.43
N THR A 382 -0.72 -27.69 23.73
CA THR A 382 -0.48 -26.54 24.62
C THR A 382 0.87 -25.86 24.28
N PRO A 383 0.91 -24.56 23.91
CA PRO A 383 2.15 -23.88 23.53
C PRO A 383 3.07 -23.65 24.74
N VAL A 384 4.29 -24.18 24.65
CA VAL A 384 5.31 -24.11 25.71
C VAL A 384 6.07 -22.78 25.59
N SER A 385 6.64 -22.52 24.42
CA SER A 385 7.46 -21.37 24.10
C SER A 385 7.40 -21.13 22.59
N GLN A 386 7.16 -19.90 22.17
CA GLN A 386 7.33 -19.45 20.79
C GLN A 386 8.33 -18.30 20.76
N VAL A 387 9.04 -18.15 19.64
CA VAL A 387 9.89 -17.00 19.34
C VAL A 387 9.80 -16.70 17.85
N THR A 388 9.58 -15.43 17.51
CA THR A 388 9.73 -14.91 16.15
C THR A 388 10.88 -13.90 16.18
N TYR A 389 11.74 -13.93 15.17
CA TYR A 389 12.88 -13.01 15.03
C TYR A 389 12.88 -12.37 13.63
N GLY A 390 13.54 -11.21 13.48
CA GLY A 390 13.66 -10.49 12.21
C GLY A 390 15.03 -10.65 11.54
N ALA A 391 15.19 -10.03 10.37
CA ALA A 391 16.40 -10.10 9.55
C ALA A 391 17.73 -9.97 10.34
N ASP A 392 18.68 -10.85 10.02
CA ASP A 392 20.00 -11.01 10.63
C ASP A 392 20.05 -11.26 12.15
N GLN A 393 18.93 -11.21 12.89
CA GLN A 393 18.94 -11.35 14.36
C GLN A 393 19.46 -12.72 14.83
N ALA A 394 19.19 -13.77 14.04
CA ALA A 394 19.62 -15.15 14.27
C ALA A 394 20.88 -15.55 13.49
N ALA A 395 21.51 -14.68 12.69
CA ALA A 395 22.59 -15.06 11.78
C ALA A 395 23.87 -15.62 12.47
N LEU A 396 23.98 -15.48 13.81
CA LEU A 396 25.05 -16.08 14.62
C LEU A 396 24.52 -16.68 15.93
N SER A 397 23.69 -15.93 16.64
CA SER A 397 23.03 -16.36 17.88
C SER A 397 21.99 -15.30 18.30
N PHE A 398 20.73 -15.71 18.32
CA PHE A 398 19.63 -15.02 18.99
C PHE A 398 19.35 -15.77 20.30
N CYS A 399 19.59 -15.14 21.45
CA CYS A 399 19.62 -15.85 22.73
C CYS A 399 18.81 -15.14 23.83
N ARG A 400 18.33 -15.90 24.82
CA ARG A 400 17.68 -15.37 26.02
C ARG A 400 18.71 -15.00 27.10
N LEU A 401 18.57 -13.80 27.67
CA LEU A 401 19.40 -13.33 28.78
C LEU A 401 18.51 -12.91 29.96
N ALA A 402 18.57 -13.56 31.13
CA ALA A 402 19.22 -14.85 31.42
C ALA A 402 18.47 -16.04 30.78
N ASP A 403 18.98 -17.26 30.94
CA ASP A 403 18.36 -18.46 30.36
C ASP A 403 16.91 -18.72 30.83
N GLY A 404 16.08 -19.29 29.95
CA GLY A 404 14.75 -19.83 30.27
C GLY A 404 13.56 -18.89 30.07
N PRO A 405 12.34 -19.30 30.48
CA PRO A 405 11.08 -18.64 30.09
C PRO A 405 10.96 -17.15 30.46
N GLN A 406 11.68 -16.71 31.49
CA GLN A 406 11.68 -15.32 31.98
C GLN A 406 12.80 -14.46 31.35
N GLY A 407 13.64 -15.05 30.50
CA GLY A 407 14.72 -14.38 29.80
C GLY A 407 14.24 -13.56 28.61
N SER A 408 14.77 -12.34 28.49
CA SER A 408 14.54 -11.48 27.32
C SER A 408 15.43 -11.91 26.16
N TRP A 409 14.87 -11.98 24.96
CA TRP A 409 15.63 -12.23 23.74
C TRP A 409 16.60 -11.09 23.40
N SER A 410 17.73 -11.43 22.80
CA SER A 410 18.81 -10.53 22.42
C SER A 410 19.54 -11.07 21.18
N SER A 411 19.71 -10.23 20.15
CA SER A 411 20.59 -10.50 19.02
C SER A 411 22.05 -10.21 19.34
N GLY A 412 22.97 -10.85 18.61
CA GLY A 412 24.41 -10.65 18.79
C GLY A 412 24.93 -11.17 20.14
N CYS A 413 24.39 -12.30 20.59
CA CYS A 413 24.99 -13.08 21.67
C CYS A 413 26.26 -13.78 21.18
N LYS A 414 27.03 -14.38 22.11
CA LYS A 414 28.04 -15.38 21.76
C LYS A 414 27.33 -16.72 21.60
N PRO A 415 27.57 -17.49 20.51
CA PRO A 415 27.03 -18.84 20.37
C PRO A 415 27.39 -19.72 21.58
N THR A 416 26.40 -20.28 22.27
CA THR A 416 26.58 -20.95 23.57
C THR A 416 26.03 -22.37 23.67
N PHE A 417 25.16 -22.80 22.74
CA PHE A 417 24.66 -24.16 22.48
C PHE A 417 25.26 -25.28 23.35
N GLY A 418 24.48 -25.70 24.35
CA GLY A 418 24.84 -26.67 25.38
C GLY A 418 25.29 -26.03 26.70
N ALA A 419 25.27 -24.71 26.82
CA ALA A 419 25.71 -23.96 27.99
C ALA A 419 24.95 -22.63 28.16
N ALA A 420 25.06 -22.04 29.35
CA ALA A 420 24.34 -20.80 29.70
C ALA A 420 24.74 -19.60 28.82
N ASN A 421 23.72 -18.88 28.34
CA ASN A 421 23.83 -17.80 27.37
C ASN A 421 24.71 -16.63 27.85
N SER A 422 25.42 -15.98 26.91
CA SER A 422 26.23 -14.78 27.21
C SER A 422 26.36 -13.82 26.03
N LYS A 423 26.69 -12.56 26.34
CA LYS A 423 26.96 -11.50 25.36
C LYS A 423 28.41 -11.03 25.43
#